data_AF-A0A1N6JZS0-F1
#
_entry.id   AF-A0A1N6JZS0-F1
#
_cell.length_a   1.000
_cell.length_b   1.000
_cell.length_c   1.000
_cell.angle_alpha   90.00
_cell.angle_beta   90.00
_cell.angle_gamma   90.00
#
_symmetry.space_group_name_H-M   'P 1'
#
loop_
_entity.id
_entity.type
_entity.pdbx_description
1 polymer ?
#
loop_
_entity_poly.entity_id
_entity_poly.type
_entity_poly.pdbx_seq_one_letter_code
_entity_poly.pdbx_strand_id
1 'polypeptide(L)' 'MNKFIRALIAGYGAKKLGGGCLGTVVVFIIIYLALGHCN' A
#
# COMPACT_ATOMS: atom_id res chain seq x y z
N MET A 1 -6.18 11.61 3.25
CA MET A 1 -6.80 11.09 1.99
C MET A 1 -7.93 10.09 2.27
N ASN A 2 -8.97 10.06 1.41
CA ASN A 2 -10.07 9.10 1.53
C ASN A 2 -9.55 7.64 1.54
N LYS A 3 -10.06 6.84 2.48
CA LYS A 3 -9.60 5.45 2.71
C LYS A 3 -9.64 4.59 1.44
N PHE A 4 -10.60 4.87 0.56
CA PHE A 4 -10.75 4.19 -0.74
C PHE A 4 -9.57 4.46 -1.69
N ILE A 5 -9.19 5.72 -1.88
CA ILE A 5 -8.07 6.11 -2.74
C ILE A 5 -6.73 5.62 -2.16
N ARG A 6 -6.59 5.68 -0.83
CA ARG A 6 -5.40 5.17 -0.14
C ARG A 6 -5.20 3.67 -0.36
N ALA A 7 -6.25 2.88 -0.24
CA ALA A 7 -6.20 1.45 -0.49
C ALA A 7 -5.90 1.14 -1.96
N LEU A 8 -6.46 1.91 -2.90
CA LEU A 8 -6.20 1.74 -4.34
C LEU A 8 -4.71 1.98 -4.68
N ILE A 9 -4.14 3.09 -4.21
CA ILE A 9 -2.74 3.45 -4.49
C ILE A 9 -1.78 2.50 -3.75
N ALA A 10 -2.08 2.14 -2.50
CA ALA A 10 -1.30 1.16 -1.76
C ALA A 10 -1.35 -0.23 -2.43
N GLY A 11 -2.51 -0.63 -2.96
CA GLY A 11 -2.69 -1.87 -3.72
C GLY A 11 -1.89 -1.88 -5.01
N TYR A 12 -1.92 -0.78 -5.76
CA TYR A 12 -1.18 -0.63 -7.00
C TYR A 12 0.34 -0.62 -6.77
N GLY A 13 0.81 0.09 -5.75
CA GLY A 13 2.22 0.11 -5.35
C GLY A 13 2.71 -1.25 -4.84
N ALA A 14 1.91 -1.92 -4.01
CA ALA A 14 2.20 -3.26 -3.51
C ALA A 14 2.28 -4.30 -4.62
N LYS A 15 1.41 -4.25 -5.63
CA LYS A 15 1.42 -5.20 -6.75
C LYS A 15 2.67 -5.05 -7.64
N LYS A 16 3.28 -3.87 -7.67
CA LYS A 16 4.46 -3.60 -8.50
C LYS A 16 5.80 -3.82 -7.78
N LEU A 17 5.82 -3.63 -6.46
CA LEU A 17 7.01 -3.80 -5.61
C LEU A 17 7.02 -5.11 -4.80
N GLY A 18 5.88 -5.80 -4.72
CA GLY A 18 5.71 -7.05 -3.98
C GLY A 18 6.26 -8.26 -4.74
N GLY A 19 7.50 -8.64 -4.47
CA GLY A 19 8.17 -9.82 -5.03
C GLY A 19 7.67 -11.18 -4.50
N GLY A 20 6.38 -11.31 -4.19
CA GLY A 20 5.81 -12.55 -3.66
C GLY A 20 4.53 -12.33 -2.84
N CYS A 21 3.92 -13.43 -2.37
CA CYS A 21 2.64 -13.40 -1.63
C CYS A 21 2.77 -12.60 -0.32
N LEU A 22 3.78 -12.89 0.51
CA LEU A 22 4.06 -12.15 1.74
C LEU A 22 4.63 -10.75 1.47
N GLY A 23 5.50 -10.61 0.48
CA GLY A 23 6.11 -9.32 0.12
C GLY A 23 5.05 -8.28 -0.30
N THR A 24 4.05 -8.70 -1.07
CA THR A 24 2.95 -7.82 -1.49
C THR A 24 2.14 -7.31 -0.29
N VAL A 25 1.82 -8.19 0.68
CA VAL A 25 1.07 -7.81 1.89
C VAL A 25 1.87 -6.83 2.76
N VAL A 26 3.16 -7.10 2.96
CA VAL A 26 4.04 -6.23 3.75
C VAL A 26 4.18 -4.86 3.09
N VAL A 27 4.45 -4.81 1.77
CA VAL A 27 4.57 -3.55 1.03
C VAL A 27 3.25 -2.78 1.03
N PHE A 28 2.10 -3.47 0.91
CA PHE A 28 0.79 -2.84 1.01
C PHE A 28 0.60 -2.12 2.34
N ILE A 29 0.90 -2.78 3.45
CA ILE A 29 0.77 -2.20 4.80
C ILE A 29 1.71 -1.01 4.96
N ILE A 30 2.96 -1.11 4.51
CA ILE A 30 3.95 -0.04 4.58
C ILE A 30 3.46 1.21 3.82
N ILE A 31 3.02 1.05 2.56
CA ILE A 31 2.54 2.17 1.73
C ILE A 31 1.23 2.74 2.30
N TYR A 32 0.34 1.88 2.79
CA TYR A 32 -0.94 2.28 3.37
C TYR A 32 -0.77 3.07 4.67
N LEU A 33 0.20 2.69 5.51
CA LEU A 33 0.55 3.44 6.73
C LEU A 33 1.28 4.74 6.39
N ALA A 34 2.23 4.73 5.45
CA ALA A 34 2.95 5.94 5.02
C ALA A 34 2.00 7.01 4.45
N LEU A 35 1.06 6.63 3.57
CA LEU A 35 0.00 7.53 3.08
C LEU A 35 -1.04 7.90 4.15
N GLY A 36 -1.10 7.15 5.25
CA GLY A 36 -1.94 7.49 6.40
C GLY A 36 -1.29 8.50 7.34
N HIS A 37 0.04 8.54 7.36
CA HIS A 37 0.83 9.44 8.21
C HIS A 37 1.15 10.77 7.52
N CYS A 38 1.25 10.78 6.18
CA CYS A 38 1.21 12.01 5.38
C CYS A 38 -0.26 12.39 5.09
N ASN A 39 -0.90 13.03 6.06
CA ASN A 39 -2.13 13.82 5.84
C ASN A 39 -1.78 15.29 5.65
#